data_AF-A0A967P8U9-F1
#
_entry.id   AF-A0A967P8U9-F1
#
_cell.length_a   1.000
_cell.length_b   1.000
_cell.length_c   1.000
_cell.angle_alpha   90.00
_cell.angle_beta   90.00
_cell.angle_gamma   90.00
#
_symmetry.space_group_name_H-M   'P 1'
#
loop_
_entity.id
_entity.type
_entity.pdbx_description
1 polymer ?
#
loop_
_entity_poly.entity_id
_entity_poly.type
_entity_poly.pdbx_seq_one_letter_code
_entity_poly.pdbx_strand_id
1 'polypeptide(L)' 'MKKYEYEILFHRKVKGNVTWYFASKPNKKVGTSLIKILNKLGAKGWEASGTGNLTGESIAEVLLRREKGKK' A
#
# COMPACT_ATOMS: atom_id res chain seq x y z
N MET A 1 -19.84 7.65 14.74
CA MET A 1 -18.81 6.59 14.70
C MET A 1 -18.00 6.75 13.42
N LYS A 2 -16.67 6.87 13.50
CA LYS A 2 -15.84 6.99 12.28
C LYS A 2 -15.81 5.66 11.54
N LYS A 3 -16.01 5.69 10.22
CA LYS A 3 -15.88 4.52 9.35
C LYS A 3 -14.52 4.61 8.65
N TYR A 4 -13.81 3.50 8.57
CA TYR A 4 -12.51 3.42 7.90
C TYR A 4 -12.59 2.47 6.71
N GLU A 5 -11.76 2.73 5.71
CA GLU A 5 -11.42 1.77 4.68
C GLU A 5 -9.93 1.44 4.75
N TYR A 6 -9.59 0.21 4.40
CA TYR A 6 -8.25 -0.35 4.51
C TYR A 6 -7.78 -0.87 3.16
N GLU A 7 -6.47 -0.86 2.97
CA GLU A 7 -5.80 -1.42 1.81
C GLU A 7 -4.43 -1.97 2.23
N ILE A 8 -3.90 -2.93 1.49
CA ILE A 8 -2.54 -3.44 1.69
C ILE A 8 -1.72 -3.10 0.45
N LEU A 9 -0.58 -2.45 0.66
CA LEU A 9 0.47 -2.38 -0.33
C LEU A 9 1.39 -3.59 -0.14
N PHE A 10 1.43 -4.44 -1.16
CA PHE A 10 2.37 -5.55 -1.23
C PHE A 10 3.28 -5.44 -2.44
N HIS A 11 4.41 -6.14 -2.42
CA HIS A 11 5.38 -6.08 -3.48
C HIS A 11 5.53 -7.43 -4.20
N ARG A 12 6.04 -7.36 -5.43
CA ARG A 12 6.55 -8.50 -6.19
C ARG A 12 7.85 -8.08 -6.86
N LYS A 13 8.78 -9.01 -7.03
CA LYS A 13 9.95 -8.79 -7.89
C LYS A 13 9.59 -9.02 -9.35
N VAL A 14 9.65 -7.96 -10.15
CA VAL A 14 9.43 -8.02 -11.61
C VAL A 14 10.74 -7.69 -12.29
N LYS A 15 11.33 -8.66 -12.98
CA LYS A 15 12.68 -8.55 -13.59
C LYS A 15 13.72 -8.02 -12.57
N GLY A 16 13.72 -8.60 -11.37
CA GLY A 16 14.61 -8.22 -10.27
C GLY A 16 14.23 -6.94 -9.51
N ASN A 17 13.24 -6.17 -9.97
CA ASN A 17 12.86 -4.90 -9.35
C ASN A 17 11.61 -5.04 -8.48
N VAL A 18 11.67 -4.46 -7.28
CA VAL A 18 10.52 -4.36 -6.36
C VAL A 18 9.44 -3.49 -7.01
N THR A 19 8.26 -4.08 -7.21
CA THR A 19 7.08 -3.40 -7.76
C THR A 19 5.92 -3.57 -6.80
N TRP A 20 5.27 -2.47 -6.47
CA TRP A 20 4.17 -2.41 -5.51
C TRP A 20 2.80 -2.49 -6.18
N TYR A 21 1.88 -3.15 -5.49
CA TYR A 21 0.52 -3.45 -5.89
C TYR A 21 -0.43 -3.22 -4.72
N PHE A 22 -1.68 -2.88 -5.01
CA PHE A 22 -2.75 -2.93 -4.02
C PHE A 22 -3.30 -4.34 -3.93
N ALA A 23 -3.55 -4.84 -2.73
CA ALA A 23 -4.20 -6.14 -2.53
C ALA A 23 -5.58 -6.20 -3.18
N SER A 24 -6.35 -5.09 -3.19
CA SER A 24 -7.63 -5.01 -3.91
C SER A 24 -7.50 -5.05 -5.44
N LYS A 25 -6.31 -4.76 -5.99
CA LYS A 25 -6.02 -4.70 -7.44
C LYS A 25 -4.67 -5.34 -7.75
N PRO A 26 -4.50 -6.65 -7.52
CA PRO A 26 -3.20 -7.33 -7.50
C PRO A 26 -2.53 -7.43 -8.88
N ASN A 27 -3.28 -7.16 -9.95
CA ASN A 27 -2.79 -7.15 -11.33
C ASN A 27 -2.44 -5.74 -11.84
N LYS A 28 -2.71 -4.69 -11.05
CA LYS A 28 -2.44 -3.30 -11.43
C LYS A 28 -1.24 -2.77 -10.65
N LYS A 29 -0.14 -2.56 -11.37
CA LYS A 29 1.07 -1.91 -10.82
C LYS A 29 0.72 -0.53 -10.27
N VAL A 30 1.16 -0.26 -9.04
CA VAL A 30 1.08 1.07 -8.40
C VAL A 30 2.35 1.87 -8.67
N GLY A 31 3.52 1.24 -8.52
CA GLY A 31 4.82 1.88 -8.78
C GLY A 31 5.98 1.07 -8.21
N THR A 32 7.19 1.61 -8.30
CA THR A 32 8.42 0.96 -7.78
C THR A 32 9.02 1.68 -6.57
N SER A 33 8.72 2.97 -6.39
CA SER A 33 9.20 3.77 -5.25
C SER A 33 8.13 3.84 -4.17
N LEU A 34 8.35 3.13 -3.05
CA LEU A 34 7.41 3.13 -1.92
C LEU A 34 7.16 4.55 -1.39
N ILE A 35 8.21 5.36 -1.19
CA ILE A 35 8.09 6.73 -0.69
C ILE A 35 7.18 7.59 -1.59
N LYS A 36 7.38 7.54 -2.92
CA LYS A 36 6.53 8.30 -3.85
C LYS A 36 5.07 7.82 -3.83
N ILE A 37 4.85 6.52 -3.63
CA ILE A 37 3.51 5.93 -3.52
C ILE A 37 2.83 6.42 -2.24
N LEU A 38 3.51 6.33 -1.10
CA LEU A 38 2.99 6.76 0.20
C LEU A 38 2.69 8.26 0.22
N ASN A 39 3.55 9.11 -0.36
CA ASN A 39 3.27 10.55 -0.46
C ASN A 39 2.01 10.84 -1.29
N LYS A 40 1.84 10.15 -2.44
CA LYS A 40 0.63 10.29 -3.27
C LYS A 40 -0.63 9.79 -2.57
N LEU A 41 -0.51 8.79 -1.71
CA LEU A 41 -1.61 8.24 -0.92
C LEU A 41 -1.96 9.13 0.26
N GLY A 42 -0.95 9.68 0.96
CA GLY A 42 -1.11 10.68 2.01
C GLY A 42 -1.86 11.92 1.53
N ALA A 43 -1.54 12.41 0.33
CA ALA A 43 -2.28 13.50 -0.31
C ALA A 43 -3.77 13.18 -0.59
N LYS A 44 -4.18 11.90 -0.48
CA LYS A 44 -5.56 11.42 -0.63
C LYS A 44 -6.16 10.92 0.70
N GLY A 45 -5.55 11.30 1.82
CA GLY A 45 -6.00 10.96 3.17
C GLY A 45 -5.67 9.55 3.65
N TRP A 46 -4.84 8.80 2.92
CA TRP A 46 -4.36 7.50 3.40
C TRP A 46 -3.19 7.64 4.35
N GLU A 47 -3.21 6.86 5.42
CA GLU A 47 -2.16 6.77 6.42
C GLU A 47 -1.60 5.35 6.42
N ALA A 48 -0.28 5.23 6.59
CA ALA A 48 0.33 3.94 6.94
C ALA A 48 0.00 3.64 8.41
N SER A 49 -0.83 2.62 8.64
CA SER A 49 -1.28 2.22 9.98
C SER A 49 -0.57 0.98 10.52
N GLY A 50 0.32 0.37 9.74
CA GLY A 50 1.15 -0.74 10.17
C GLY A 50 1.99 -1.33 9.05
N THR A 51 2.92 -2.19 9.43
CA THR A 51 3.74 -3.00 8.51
C THR A 51 3.74 -4.45 8.98
N GLY A 52 3.84 -5.40 8.06
CA GLY A 52 3.94 -6.81 8.40
C GLY A 52 4.57 -7.60 7.25
N ASN A 53 5.20 -8.73 7.57
CA ASN A 53 5.71 -9.65 6.57
C ASN A 53 4.68 -10.76 6.34
N LEU A 54 3.75 -10.52 5.42
CA LEU A 54 2.64 -11.41 5.09
C LEU A 54 3.02 -12.41 3.99
N THR A 55 4.10 -12.13 3.24
CA THR A 55 4.55 -12.94 2.10
C THR A 55 5.77 -13.80 2.41
N GLY A 56 6.42 -13.60 3.56
CA GLY A 56 7.66 -14.29 3.92
C GLY A 56 8.90 -13.75 3.18
N GLU A 57 8.77 -12.65 2.43
CA GLU A 57 9.89 -12.02 1.73
C GLU A 57 10.67 -11.05 2.63
N SER A 58 11.81 -10.54 2.14
CA SER A 58 12.67 -9.61 2.89
C SER A 58 12.12 -8.19 3.04
N ILE A 59 11.01 -7.88 2.36
CA ILE A 59 10.38 -6.55 2.37
C ILE A 59 8.98 -6.72 2.93
N ALA A 60 8.69 -6.00 4.02
CA ALA A 60 7.37 -5.99 4.64
C ALA A 60 6.34 -5.23 3.80
N GLU A 61 5.11 -5.73 3.81
CA GLU A 61 3.92 -5.06 3.32
C GLU A 61 3.52 -3.88 4.21
N VAL A 62 2.75 -2.94 3.65
CA VAL A 62 2.23 -1.78 4.38
C VAL A 62 0.71 -1.86 4.45
N LEU A 63 0.17 -1.80 5.66
CA LEU A 63 -1.26 -1.61 5.91
C LEU A 63 -1.58 -0.12 5.83
N LEU A 64 -2.55 0.21 4.99
CA LEU A 64 -3.06 1.56 4.81
C LEU A 64 -4.47 1.67 5.39
N ARG A 65 -4.77 2.82 5.99
CA ARG A 65 -6.14 3.18 6.40
C ARG A 65 -6.50 4.59 5.93
N ARG A 66 -7.78 4.85 5.70
CA ARG A 66 -8.31 6.23 5.65
C ARG A 66 -9.74 6.30 6.16
N GLU A 67 -10.15 7.48 6.61
CA GLU A 67 -11.52 7.75 7.03
C GLU A 67 -12.45 7.83 5.81
N LYS A 68 -13.52 7.03 5.81
CA LYS A 68 -14.50 6.96 4.72
C LYS A 68 -15.25 8.29 4.66
N GLY A 69 -15.12 9.01 3.54
CA GLY A 69 -15.81 10.29 3.30
C GLY A 69 -14.92 11.53 3.36
N LYS A 70 -13.64 11.40 3.73
CA LYS A 70 -12.63 12.44 3.45
C LYS A 70 -12.21 12.32 1.99
N LYS A 71 -12.68 13.24 1.14
CA LYS A 71 -12.17 13.46 -0.22
C LYS A 71 -11.24 14.65 -0.22
#